data_AF-A0A0D7QKD1-F1
#
_entry.id   AF-A0A0D7QKD1-F1
#
_cell.length_a   1.000
_cell.length_b   1.000
_cell.length_c   1.000
_cell.angle_alpha   90.00
_cell.angle_beta   90.00
_cell.angle_gamma   90.00
#
_symmetry.space_group_name_H-M   'P 1'
#
loop_
_entity.id
_entity.type
_entity.pdbx_description
1 polymer ?
#
loop_
_entity_poly.entity_id
_entity_poly.type
_entity_poly.pdbx_seq_one_letter_code
_entity_poly.pdbx_strand_id
1 'polypeptide(L)'
;MTTIDEIRDNFTLLDEWDDRYRYVIELGRTLDPLPEAEHSTENKVQGCVSQVWLSKRIDRDANGQPRLNYLGDSDAHIVRGLVAIVLTLYSGHTPQEILSKDALALFDEFGFRDHLTPQRSNGLRSMVERIRTDAREALAQA
;
A
#
# COMPACT_ATOMS: atom_id res chain seq x y z
N MET A 1 12.82 -7.79 5.88
CA MET A 1 11.72 -7.10 5.19
C MET A 1 10.79 -6.64 6.28
N THR A 2 10.54 -5.33 6.38
CA THR A 2 9.74 -4.77 7.48
C THR A 2 8.33 -5.34 7.44
N THR A 3 7.85 -5.84 8.57
CA THR A 3 6.49 -6.37 8.73
C THR A 3 5.52 -5.28 9.18
N ILE A 4 4.23 -5.53 9.02
CA ILE A 4 3.21 -4.57 9.48
C ILE A 4 3.21 -4.40 10.99
N ASP A 5 3.59 -5.45 11.73
CA ASP A 5 3.70 -5.42 13.19
C ASP A 5 4.89 -4.58 13.64
N GLU A 6 6.04 -4.69 12.96
CA GLU A 6 7.18 -3.80 13.21
C GLU A 6 6.85 -2.33 12.90
N ILE A 7 6.07 -2.05 11.85
CA ILE A 7 5.58 -0.70 11.57
C ILE A 7 4.71 -0.21 12.73
N ARG A 8 3.76 -1.03 13.19
CA ARG A 8 2.90 -0.69 14.33
C ARG A 8 3.71 -0.38 15.58
N ASP A 9 4.65 -1.25 15.93
CA ASP A 9 5.52 -1.07 17.10
C ASP A 9 6.29 0.26 17.01
N ASN A 10 6.86 0.57 15.84
CA ASN A 10 7.54 1.85 15.64
C ASN A 10 6.60 3.04 15.82
N PHE A 11 5.36 2.99 15.32
CA PHE A 11 4.37 4.05 15.56
C PHE A 11 4.04 4.24 17.05
N THR A 12 4.09 3.19 17.86
CA THR A 12 3.88 3.31 19.32
C THR A 12 5.02 4.02 20.05
N LEU A 13 6.22 4.04 19.46
CA LEU A 13 7.41 4.71 20.01
C LEU A 13 7.52 6.18 19.58
N LEU A 14 6.69 6.63 18.65
CA LEU A 14 6.71 7.98 18.09
C LEU A 14 5.56 8.81 18.67
N ASP A 15 5.89 9.68 19.62
CA ASP A 15 4.93 10.57 20.29
C ASP A 15 4.53 11.76 19.40
N GLU A 16 5.51 12.37 18.74
CA GLU A 16 5.32 13.57 17.93
C GLU A 16 4.90 13.24 16.50
N TRP A 17 3.93 14.01 15.99
CA TRP A 17 3.42 13.79 14.63
C TRP A 17 4.49 14.00 13.55
N ASP A 18 5.38 14.97 13.74
CA ASP A 18 6.49 15.23 12.82
C ASP A 18 7.41 14.01 12.66
N ASP A 19 7.62 13.24 13.73
CA ASP A 19 8.46 12.04 13.67
C ASP A 19 7.74 10.89 12.98
N ARG A 20 6.43 10.72 13.22
CA ARG A 20 5.59 9.79 12.44
C ARG A 20 5.62 10.12 10.95
N TYR A 21 5.55 11.40 10.60
CA TYR A 21 5.60 11.87 9.22
C TYR A 21 6.94 11.56 8.56
N ARG A 22 8.05 11.80 9.26
CA ARG A 22 9.40 11.43 8.79
C ARG A 22 9.54 9.93 8.60
N TYR A 23 9.08 9.13 9.56
CA TYR A 23 9.12 7.68 9.49
C TYR A 23 8.38 7.15 8.25
N VAL A 24 7.20 7.69 7.93
CA VAL A 24 6.48 7.29 6.71
C VAL A 24 7.26 7.64 5.44
N ILE A 25 7.88 8.82 5.38
CA ILE A 25 8.74 9.16 4.24
C ILE A 25 9.92 8.19 4.12
N GLU A 26 10.52 7.78 5.25
CA GLU A 26 11.61 6.80 5.27
C GLU A 26 11.14 5.42 4.79
N LEU A 27 9.97 4.94 5.21
CA LEU A 27 9.37 3.71 4.68
C LEU A 27 9.23 3.78 3.16
N GLY A 28 8.78 4.92 2.62
CA GLY A 28 8.69 5.14 1.17
C GLY A 28 10.04 4.99 0.44
N ARG A 29 11.15 5.38 1.08
CA ARG A 29 12.50 5.24 0.49
C ARG A 29 12.99 3.80 0.46
N THR A 30 12.42 2.91 1.28
CA THR A 30 12.77 1.48 1.30
C THR A 30 12.06 0.66 0.22
N LEU A 31 11.10 1.25 -0.49
CA LEU A 31 10.43 0.59 -1.62
C LEU A 31 11.42 0.24 -2.72
N ASP A 32 11.29 -1.00 -3.21
CA ASP A 32 11.95 -1.43 -4.42
C ASP A 32 11.59 -0.48 -5.58
N PRO A 33 12.57 -0.10 -6.42
CA PRO A 33 12.33 0.83 -7.51
C PRO A 33 11.34 0.23 -8.52
N LEU A 34 10.30 1.00 -8.86
CA LEU A 34 9.37 0.64 -9.91
C LEU A 34 10.06 0.83 -11.28
N PRO A 35 10.11 -0.19 -12.16
CA PRO A 35 10.68 -0.03 -13.49
C PRO A 35 9.97 1.06 -14.29
N GLU A 36 10.68 1.78 -15.16
CA GLU A 36 10.09 2.86 -15.98
C GLU A 36 8.89 2.37 -16.83
N ALA A 37 8.98 1.16 -17.38
CA ALA A 37 7.89 0.55 -18.15
C ALA A 37 6.61 0.34 -17.32
N GLU A 38 6.73 0.21 -16.00
CA GLU A 38 5.62 0.02 -15.08
C GLU A 38 4.98 1.35 -14.64
N HIS A 39 5.57 2.51 -15.00
CA HIS A 39 4.95 3.84 -14.85
C HIS A 39 3.90 4.11 -15.95
N SER A 40 3.04 3.13 -16.20
CA SER A 40 2.06 3.12 -17.29
C SER A 40 0.67 3.59 -16.81
N THR A 41 -0.20 3.94 -17.76
CA THR A 41 -1.61 4.26 -17.46
C THR A 41 -2.35 3.08 -16.85
N GLU A 42 -1.97 1.84 -17.19
CA GLU A 42 -2.57 0.61 -16.66
C GLU A 42 -2.31 0.43 -15.17
N ASN A 43 -1.08 0.68 -14.74
CA ASN A 43 -0.69 0.59 -13.33
C ASN A 43 -1.08 1.82 -12.51
N LYS A 44 -1.49 2.92 -13.17
CA LYS A 44 -1.84 4.15 -12.49
C LYS A 44 -3.10 4.00 -11.65
N VAL A 45 -3.00 4.39 -10.38
CA VAL A 45 -4.14 4.47 -9.46
C VAL A 45 -4.92 5.76 -9.73
N GLN A 46 -6.22 5.62 -10.02
CA GLN A 46 -7.09 6.75 -10.31
C GLN A 46 -7.67 7.36 -9.02
N GLY A 47 -7.87 8.68 -9.02
CA GLY A 47 -8.43 9.41 -7.86
C GLY A 47 -7.41 9.90 -6.83
N CYS A 48 -6.13 9.65 -7.04
CA CYS A 48 -5.04 10.29 -6.30
C CYS A 48 -4.70 11.65 -6.91
N VAL A 49 -4.47 12.67 -6.07
CA VAL A 49 -3.97 13.98 -6.54
C VAL A 49 -2.51 13.88 -6.97
N SER A 50 -1.68 13.25 -6.13
CA SER A 50 -0.34 12.79 -6.51
C SER A 50 -0.45 11.60 -7.45
N GLN A 51 0.53 11.44 -8.34
CA GLN A 51 0.60 10.26 -9.19
C GLN A 51 1.02 9.06 -8.35
N VAL A 52 0.30 7.95 -8.52
CA VAL A 52 0.58 6.68 -7.85
C VAL A 52 0.47 5.58 -8.88
N TRP A 53 1.43 4.67 -8.89
CA TRP A 53 1.41 3.47 -9.71
C TRP A 53 1.55 2.23 -8.83
N LEU A 54 0.78 1.20 -9.16
CA LEU A 54 0.84 -0.12 -8.53
C LEU A 54 0.94 -1.16 -9.65
N SER A 55 2.12 -1.77 -9.79
CA SER A 55 2.34 -2.90 -10.69
C SER A 55 2.02 -4.19 -9.96
N LYS A 56 1.11 -4.98 -10.51
CA LYS A 56 0.65 -6.25 -9.94
C LYS A 56 1.34 -7.42 -10.65
N ARG A 57 1.84 -8.36 -9.86
CA ARG A 57 2.26 -9.68 -10.31
C ARG A 57 1.51 -10.75 -9.52
N ILE A 58 1.06 -11.80 -10.20
CA ILE A 58 0.44 -12.95 -9.56
C ILE A 58 1.43 -14.11 -9.64
N ASP A 59 1.90 -14.56 -8.47
CA ASP A 59 2.67 -15.79 -8.33
C ASP A 59 1.75 -16.90 -7.82
N ARG A 60 2.13 -18.16 -8.04
CA ARG A 60 1.43 -19.31 -7.47
C ARG A 60 2.35 -20.02 -6.49
N ASP A 61 1.83 -20.34 -5.31
CA ASP A 61 2.57 -21.13 -4.34
C ASP A 61 2.64 -22.62 -4.72
N ALA A 62 3.29 -23.44 -3.88
CA ALA A 62 3.46 -24.86 -4.13
C ALA A 62 2.13 -25.64 -4.27
N ASN A 63 1.02 -25.11 -3.73
CA ASN A 63 -0.30 -25.70 -3.82
C ASN A 63 -1.12 -25.12 -5.00
N GLY A 64 -0.51 -24.27 -5.82
CA GLY A 64 -1.15 -23.59 -6.94
C GLY A 64 -2.00 -22.38 -6.55
N GLN A 65 -2.01 -21.98 -5.27
CA GLN A 65 -2.82 -20.87 -4.79
C GLN A 65 -2.22 -19.54 -5.25
N PRO A 66 -3.02 -18.61 -5.82
CA PRO A 66 -2.51 -17.32 -6.27
C PRO A 66 -2.11 -16.45 -5.07
N ARG A 67 -0.97 -15.77 -5.20
CA ARG A 67 -0.48 -14.71 -4.30
C ARG A 67 -0.22 -13.45 -5.11
N LEU A 68 -0.77 -12.34 -4.65
CA LEU A 68 -0.65 -11.05 -5.33
C LEU A 68 0.53 -10.30 -4.74
N ASN A 69 1.51 -10.02 -5.59
CA ASN A 69 2.70 -9.25 -5.30
C ASN A 69 2.62 -7.90 -6.00
N TYR A 70 3.15 -6.88 -5.36
CA TYR A 70 3.06 -5.52 -5.85
C TYR A 70 4.40 -4.80 -5.77
N LEU A 71 4.68 -4.01 -6.80
CA LEU A 71 5.61 -2.88 -6.75
C LEU A 71 4.80 -1.59 -6.85
N GLY A 72 5.30 -0.51 -6.28
CA GLY A 72 4.61 0.76 -6.35
C GLY A 72 5.51 1.96 -6.14
N ASP A 73 5.07 3.09 -6.68
CA ASP A 73 5.77 4.37 -6.53
C ASP A 73 4.78 5.54 -6.53
N SER A 74 5.26 6.71 -6.13
CA SER A 74 4.53 7.97 -6.22
C SER A 74 5.49 9.15 -6.41
N ASP A 75 5.02 10.17 -7.14
CA ASP A 75 5.73 11.43 -7.34
C ASP A 75 5.82 12.29 -6.05
N ALA A 76 5.07 11.95 -5.00
CA ALA A 76 5.10 12.64 -3.72
C ALA A 76 5.66 11.76 -2.59
N HIS A 77 6.68 12.23 -1.88
CA HIS A 77 7.38 11.48 -0.83
C HIS A 77 6.46 10.90 0.25
N ILE A 78 5.51 11.69 0.76
CA ILE A 78 4.57 11.20 1.76
C ILE A 78 3.65 10.13 1.20
N VAL A 79 3.17 10.30 -0.03
CA VAL A 79 2.26 9.33 -0.68
C VAL A 79 3.01 8.04 -0.98
N ARG A 80 4.28 8.12 -1.41
CA ARG A 80 5.17 6.96 -1.54
C ARG A 80 5.35 6.21 -0.22
N GLY A 81 5.39 6.92 0.90
CA GLY A 81 5.37 6.30 2.24
C GLY A 81 4.05 5.57 2.55
N LEU A 82 2.90 6.16 2.20
CA LEU A 82 1.60 5.49 2.32
C LEU A 82 1.54 4.23 1.43
N VAL A 83 2.09 4.30 0.21
CA VAL A 83 2.25 3.14 -0.69
C VAL A 83 3.05 2.04 0.03
N ALA A 84 4.17 2.37 0.66
CA ALA A 84 4.99 1.39 1.38
C ALA A 84 4.22 0.63 2.46
N ILE A 85 3.43 1.32 3.27
CA ILE A 85 2.59 0.68 4.31
C ILE A 85 1.52 -0.21 3.68
N VAL A 86 0.85 0.27 2.62
CA VAL A 86 -0.17 -0.49 1.89
C VAL A 86 0.43 -1.76 1.28
N LEU A 87 1.61 -1.68 0.65
CA LEU A 87 2.29 -2.84 0.08
C LEU A 87 2.74 -3.81 1.17
N THR A 88 3.24 -3.31 2.29
CA THR A 88 3.62 -4.15 3.45
C THR A 88 2.43 -4.93 3.99
N LEU A 89 1.24 -4.32 4.01
CA LEU A 89 0.01 -4.98 4.46
C LEU A 89 -0.50 -6.03 3.47
N TYR A 90 -0.40 -5.80 2.16
CA TYR A 90 -1.11 -6.60 1.15
C TYR A 90 -0.25 -7.50 0.26
N SER A 91 0.98 -7.10 -0.07
CA SER A 91 1.84 -7.85 -0.99
C SER A 91 2.17 -9.25 -0.44
N GLY A 92 2.29 -10.25 -1.32
CA GLY A 92 2.59 -11.64 -0.97
C GLY A 92 1.40 -12.44 -0.42
N HIS A 93 0.21 -11.84 -0.33
CA HIS A 93 -0.96 -12.49 0.23
C HIS A 93 -1.90 -13.06 -0.83
N THR A 94 -2.70 -14.03 -0.41
CA THR A 94 -3.78 -14.59 -1.22
C THR A 94 -4.90 -13.56 -1.39
N PRO A 95 -5.72 -13.66 -2.45
CA PRO A 95 -6.86 -12.78 -2.62
C PRO A 95 -7.82 -12.75 -1.43
N GLN A 96 -8.07 -13.90 -0.79
CA GLN A 96 -8.93 -14.00 0.39
C GLN A 96 -8.35 -13.21 1.57
N GLU A 97 -7.05 -13.37 1.85
CA GLU A 97 -6.36 -12.63 2.91
C GLU A 97 -6.38 -11.12 2.64
N ILE A 98 -6.15 -10.70 1.39
CA ILE A 98 -6.24 -9.28 1.00
C ILE A 98 -7.63 -8.71 1.31
N LEU A 99 -8.70 -9.44 0.93
CA LEU A 99 -10.06 -8.95 1.16
C LEU A 99 -10.46 -8.92 2.64
N SER A 100 -9.84 -9.75 3.47
CA SER A 100 -10.09 -9.81 4.92
C SER A 100 -9.42 -8.69 5.73
N LYS A 101 -8.42 -8.00 5.16
CA LYS A 101 -7.66 -6.95 5.83
C LYS A 101 -8.28 -5.57 5.65
N ASP A 102 -8.28 -4.79 6.72
CA ASP A 102 -8.77 -3.41 6.76
C ASP A 102 -7.60 -2.43 6.88
N ALA A 103 -7.15 -1.90 5.74
CA ALA A 103 -6.13 -0.86 5.72
C ALA A 103 -6.62 0.43 6.37
N LEU A 104 -7.90 0.80 6.24
CA LEU A 104 -8.38 2.07 6.79
C LEU A 104 -8.34 2.04 8.32
N ALA A 105 -8.73 0.93 8.93
CA ALA A 105 -8.57 0.74 10.37
C ALA A 105 -7.10 0.84 10.83
N LEU A 106 -6.16 0.28 10.06
CA LEU A 106 -4.73 0.39 10.35
C LEU A 106 -4.22 1.84 10.26
N PHE A 107 -4.61 2.58 9.22
CA PHE A 107 -4.20 3.99 9.09
C PHE A 107 -4.86 4.88 10.17
N ASP A 108 -6.09 4.56 10.57
CA ASP A 108 -6.75 5.20 11.71
C ASP A 108 -5.99 4.91 13.02
N GLU A 109 -5.53 3.67 13.25
CA GLU A 109 -4.68 3.28 14.40
C GLU A 109 -3.38 4.10 14.47
N PHE A 110 -2.75 4.35 13.32
CA PHE A 110 -1.54 5.18 13.23
C PHE A 110 -1.80 6.69 13.37
N GLY A 111 -3.07 7.11 13.46
CA GLY A 111 -3.49 8.50 13.63
C GLY A 111 -3.60 9.31 12.33
N PHE A 112 -3.54 8.66 11.16
CA PHE A 112 -3.58 9.36 9.87
C PHE A 112 -4.94 9.99 9.55
N ARG A 113 -6.03 9.52 10.16
CA ARG A 113 -7.37 10.07 9.94
C ARG A 113 -7.44 11.57 10.19
N ASP A 114 -6.79 12.02 11.25
CA ASP A 114 -6.85 13.41 11.72
C ASP A 114 -5.75 14.29 11.09
N HIS A 115 -4.75 13.67 10.46
CA HIS A 115 -3.56 14.37 9.98
C HIS A 115 -3.36 14.32 8.46
N LEU A 116 -4.08 13.46 7.76
CA LEU A 116 -4.14 13.50 6.30
C LEU A 116 -5.16 14.54 5.84
N THR A 117 -4.78 15.33 4.84
CA THR A 117 -5.74 16.17 4.13
C THR A 117 -6.79 15.28 3.46
N PRO A 118 -8.02 15.78 3.24
CA PRO A 118 -9.07 14.99 2.58
C PRO A 118 -8.64 14.37 1.24
N GLN A 119 -7.78 15.07 0.49
CA GLN A 119 -7.21 14.59 -0.76
C GLN A 119 -6.31 13.36 -0.58
N ARG A 120 -5.47 13.35 0.46
CA ARG A 120 -4.58 12.22 0.76
C ARG A 120 -5.39 11.02 1.27
N SER A 121 -6.38 11.25 2.11
CA SER A 121 -7.27 10.18 2.60
C SER A 121 -8.07 9.55 1.45
N ASN A 122 -8.49 10.34 0.47
CA ASN A 122 -9.14 9.81 -0.74
C ASN A 122 -8.16 9.01 -1.61
N GLY A 123 -6.93 9.50 -1.79
CA GLY A 123 -5.89 8.76 -2.50
C GLY A 123 -5.58 7.41 -1.83
N LEU A 124 -5.51 7.36 -0.51
CA LEU A 124 -5.36 6.11 0.26
C LEU A 124 -6.51 5.13 -0.03
N ARG A 125 -7.76 5.61 0.01
CA ARG A 125 -8.92 4.77 -0.32
C ARG A 125 -8.85 4.24 -1.76
N SER A 126 -8.44 5.07 -2.72
CA SER A 126 -8.23 4.64 -4.11
C SER A 126 -7.19 3.53 -4.25
N MET A 127 -6.07 3.63 -3.52
CA MET A 127 -5.03 2.59 -3.51
C MET A 127 -5.58 1.27 -2.95
N VAL A 128 -6.30 1.34 -1.82
CA VAL A 128 -6.90 0.17 -1.18
C VAL A 128 -7.94 -0.49 -2.09
N GLU A 129 -8.83 0.28 -2.71
CA GLU A 129 -9.83 -0.27 -3.63
C GLU A 129 -9.24 -0.84 -4.91
N ARG A 130 -8.13 -0.29 -5.42
CA ARG A 130 -7.40 -0.90 -6.54
C ARG A 130 -6.93 -2.31 -6.18
N ILE A 131 -6.26 -2.47 -5.04
CA ILE A 131 -5.75 -3.78 -4.56
C ILE A 131 -6.91 -4.75 -4.26
N ARG A 132 -7.99 -4.27 -3.65
CA ARG A 132 -9.17 -5.12 -3.39
C ARG A 132 -9.85 -5.56 -4.68
N THR A 133 -9.87 -4.71 -5.70
CA THR A 133 -10.39 -5.07 -7.04
C THR A 133 -9.53 -6.13 -7.68
N ASP A 134 -8.20 -5.96 -7.67
CA ASP A 134 -7.26 -6.97 -8.16
C ASP A 134 -7.46 -8.34 -7.48
N ALA A 135 -7.70 -8.34 -6.16
CA ALA A 135 -7.99 -9.57 -5.42
C ALA A 135 -9.32 -10.21 -5.85
N ARG A 136 -10.39 -9.43 -6.02
CA ARG A 136 -11.67 -9.96 -6.52
C ARG A 136 -11.55 -10.58 -7.91
N GLU A 137 -10.78 -9.94 -8.80
CA GLU A 137 -10.52 -10.46 -10.14
C GLU A 137 -9.73 -11.78 -10.10
N ALA A 138 -8.69 -11.84 -9.27
CA ALA A 138 -7.89 -13.06 -9.10
C ALA A 138 -8.72 -14.23 -8.54
N LEU A 139 -9.71 -13.97 -7.68
CA LEU A 139 -10.65 -15.00 -7.22
C LEU A 139 -11.59 -15.49 -8.31
N ALA A 140 -12.03 -14.61 -9.21
CA ALA A 140 -12.95 -14.98 -10.28
C ALA A 140 -12.27 -15.83 -11.38
N GLN A 141 -10.94 -15.80 -11.43
CA GLN A 141 -10.10 -16.53 -12.40
C GLN A 141 -9.48 -17.81 -11.84
N ALA A 142 -9.68 -18.10 -10.55
CA ALA A 142 -9.17 -19.29 -9.86
C ALA A 142 -10.20 -20.43 -9.90
#